data_AF-A0A6A4V1J4-F1
#
_entry.id   AF-A0A6A4V1J4-F1
#
_cell.length_a   1.000
_cell.length_b   1.000
_cell.length_c   1.000
_cell.angle_alpha   90.00
_cell.angle_beta   90.00
_cell.angle_gamma   90.00
#
_symmetry.space_group_name_H-M   'P 1'
#
loop_
_entity.id
_entity.type
_entity.pdbx_description
1 polymer ?
#
loop_
_entity_poly.entity_id
_entity_poly.type
_entity_poly.pdbx_seq_one_letter_code
_entity_poly.pdbx_strand_id
1 'polypeptide(L)'
;MLQEILQKAQKEQCSDIHISGNEKVLFRKDGRLLPYSDAIISSEQALSIVHDLLNTDAFETYTKGHDVDAAYTDSESNRYRINIYRQRGVPAMAIRLLRRSIPTLEELKLPDILSKLCRLVNDVRQNKRSI
;
A
#
# COMPACT_ATOMS: atom_id res chain seq x y z
N MET A 1 6.97 11.86 12.20
CA MET A 1 5.88 10.87 12.43
C MET A 1 5.71 9.86 11.29
N LEU A 2 5.09 10.18 10.14
CA LEU A 2 4.84 9.17 9.09
C LEU A 2 6.13 8.45 8.65
N GLN A 3 7.19 9.22 8.38
CA GLN A 3 8.49 8.68 7.97
C GLN A 3 9.06 7.66 8.97
N GLU A 4 8.97 7.93 10.29
CA GLU A 4 9.45 7.02 11.33
C GLU A 4 8.65 5.71 11.34
N ILE A 5 7.33 5.78 11.15
CA ILE A 5 6.46 4.61 11.05
C ILE A 5 6.85 3.77 9.83
N LEU A 6 7.04 4.41 8.67
CA LEU A 6 7.45 3.75 7.43
C LEU A 6 8.82 3.07 7.57
N GLN A 7 9.80 3.77 8.11
CA GLN A 7 11.16 3.25 8.32
C GLN A 7 11.17 2.06 9.27
N LYS A 8 10.42 2.12 10.38
CA LYS A 8 10.35 0.99 11.31
C LYS A 8 9.64 -0.21 10.68
N ALA A 9 8.54 -0.01 9.94
CA ALA A 9 7.87 -1.09 9.22
C ALA A 9 8.80 -1.79 8.22
N GLN A 10 9.63 -1.02 7.50
CA GLN A 10 10.64 -1.59 6.61
C GLN A 10 11.70 -2.39 7.37
N LYS A 11 12.27 -1.82 8.43
CA LYS A 11 13.29 -2.48 9.26
C LYS A 11 12.78 -3.80 9.82
N GLU A 12 11.49 -3.85 10.17
CA GLU A 12 10.84 -5.05 10.69
C GLU A 12 10.30 -5.99 9.61
N GLN A 13 10.47 -5.65 8.33
CA GLN A 13 10.00 -6.39 7.15
C GLN A 13 8.48 -6.65 7.15
N CYS A 14 7.72 -5.64 7.57
CA CYS A 14 6.26 -5.69 7.54
C CYS A 14 5.73 -5.60 6.09
N SER A 15 4.58 -6.23 5.82
CA SER A 15 3.92 -6.16 4.52
C SER A 15 3.03 -4.93 4.39
N ASP A 16 2.37 -4.54 5.49
CA ASP A 16 1.37 -3.49 5.51
C ASP A 16 1.43 -2.69 6.80
N ILE A 17 0.96 -1.44 6.73
CA ILE A 17 0.72 -0.56 7.85
C ILE A 17 -0.73 -0.09 7.76
N HIS A 18 -1.44 -0.14 8.88
CA HIS A 18 -2.80 0.37 9.01
C HIS A 18 -2.77 1.54 10.00
N ILE A 19 -3.25 2.69 9.55
CA ILE A 19 -3.39 3.90 10.36
C ILE A 19 -4.86 4.30 10.30
N SER A 20 -5.48 4.52 11.47
CA SER A 20 -6.84 5.05 11.56
C SER A 20 -6.90 6.05 12.71
N GLY A 21 -7.70 7.10 12.54
CA GLY A 21 -7.95 8.07 13.58
C GLY A 21 -8.52 7.42 14.85
N ASN A 22 -8.06 7.89 16.00
CA ASN A 22 -8.41 7.42 17.34
C ASN A 22 -8.07 5.94 17.61
N GLU A 23 -7.15 5.35 16.85
CA GLU A 23 -6.71 3.96 17.02
C GLU A 23 -5.17 3.85 17.09
N LYS A 24 -4.68 2.68 17.51
CA LYS A 24 -3.25 2.36 17.43
C LYS A 24 -2.84 2.09 15.98
N VAL A 25 -1.61 2.45 15.62
CA VAL A 25 -1.02 2.02 14.35
C VAL A 25 -0.74 0.53 14.40
N LEU A 26 -1.19 -0.21 13.38
CA LEU A 26 -0.97 -1.65 13.28
C LEU A 26 -0.06 -1.97 12.11
N PHE A 27 0.92 -2.82 12.35
CA PHE A 27 1.74 -3.44 11.31
C PHE A 27 1.23 -4.83 11.00
N ARG A 28 1.22 -5.18 9.72
CA ARG A 28 1.07 -6.57 9.30
C ARG A 28 2.44 -7.19 9.09
N LYS A 29 2.75 -8.21 9.88
CA LYS A 29 3.98 -9.00 9.76
C LYS A 29 3.62 -10.48 9.74
N ASP A 30 4.10 -11.19 8.73
CA ASP A 30 3.84 -12.63 8.54
C ASP A 30 2.33 -12.98 8.64
N GLY A 31 1.50 -12.13 8.04
CA GLY A 31 0.04 -12.27 8.01
C GLY A 31 -0.71 -11.79 9.27
N ARG A 32 0.00 -11.48 10.36
CA ARG A 32 -0.60 -11.07 11.64
C ARG A 32 -0.55 -9.55 11.83
N LEU A 33 -1.60 -8.99 12.44
CA LEU A 33 -1.63 -7.58 12.83
C LEU A 33 -1.06 -7.42 14.24
N LEU A 34 -0.07 -6.55 14.38
CA LEU A 34 0.62 -6.26 15.62
C LEU A 34 0.68 -4.74 15.81
N PRO A 35 0.48 -4.21 17.03
CA PRO A 35 0.61 -2.78 17.27
C PRO A 35 2.07 -2.31 17.08
N TYR A 36 2.26 -1.21 16.36
CA TYR A 36 3.55 -0.53 16.21
C TYR A 36 4.06 0.03 17.54
N SER A 37 3.12 0.59 18.32
CA SER A 37 3.29 1.14 19.65
C SER A 37 1.94 1.20 20.36
N ASP A 38 1.96 1.54 21.65
CA ASP A 38 0.73 1.80 22.42
C ASP A 38 0.15 3.20 22.19
N ALA A 39 0.83 4.06 21.42
CA ALA A 39 0.35 5.39 21.12
C ALA A 39 -0.85 5.34 20.16
N ILE A 40 -1.86 6.16 20.46
CA ILE A 40 -3.05 6.34 19.63
C ILE A 40 -2.81 7.53 18.70
N ILE A 41 -3.10 7.36 17.41
CA ILE A 41 -3.10 8.45 16.43
C ILE A 41 -4.46 9.14 16.53
N SER A 42 -4.51 10.45 16.79
CA SER A 42 -5.79 11.18 16.78
C SER A 42 -6.35 11.32 15.36
N SER A 43 -7.65 11.60 15.25
CA SER A 43 -8.27 11.86 13.93
C SER A 43 -7.63 13.04 13.20
N GLU A 44 -7.21 14.09 13.91
CA GLU A 44 -6.52 15.25 13.35
C GLU A 44 -5.13 14.88 12.85
N GLN A 45 -4.40 14.06 13.60
CA GLN A 45 -3.09 13.55 13.18
C GLN A 45 -3.24 12.68 11.92
N ALA A 46 -4.22 11.78 11.89
CA ALA A 46 -4.49 10.96 10.71
C ALA A 46 -4.86 11.82 9.49
N LEU A 47 -5.66 12.87 9.67
CA LEU A 47 -6.00 13.80 8.60
C LEU A 47 -4.79 14.58 8.09
N SER A 48 -3.88 15.00 8.98
CA SER A 48 -2.63 15.64 8.59
C SER A 48 -1.79 14.72 7.71
N ILE A 49 -1.71 13.43 8.04
CA ILE A 49 -1.01 12.45 7.21
C ILE A 49 -1.69 12.33 5.83
N VAL A 50 -3.03 12.28 5.77
CA VAL A 50 -3.76 12.25 4.49
C VAL A 50 -3.43 13.46 3.63
N HIS A 51 -3.43 14.65 4.23
CA HIS A 51 -3.12 15.90 3.54
C HIS A 51 -1.70 15.89 2.96
N ASP A 52 -0.71 15.37 3.69
CA ASP A 52 0.68 15.30 3.22
C ASP A 52 0.88 14.27 2.10
N LEU A 53 -0.01 13.29 1.97
CA LEU A 53 0.08 12.21 0.99
C LEU A 53 -0.64 12.50 -0.33
N LEU A 54 -1.63 13.40 -0.33
CA LEU A 54 -2.49 13.66 -1.48
C LEU A 54 -2.18 15.03 -2.10
N ASN A 55 -2.28 15.10 -3.44
CA ASN A 55 -2.35 16.39 -4.13
C ASN A 55 -3.77 16.98 -3.98
N THR A 56 -3.95 18.24 -4.40
CA THR A 56 -5.22 18.97 -4.26
C THR A 56 -6.42 18.21 -4.83
N ASP A 57 -6.32 17.73 -6.07
CA ASP A 57 -7.44 17.05 -6.75
C ASP A 57 -7.83 15.74 -6.07
N ALA A 58 -6.82 14.97 -5.63
CA ALA A 58 -7.03 13.73 -4.89
C ALA A 58 -7.60 14.00 -3.50
N PHE A 59 -7.15 15.06 -2.82
CA PHE A 59 -7.69 15.48 -1.54
C PHE A 59 -9.15 15.95 -1.67
N GLU A 60 -9.51 16.66 -2.73
CA GLU A 60 -10.91 17.00 -3.02
C GLU A 60 -11.77 15.77 -3.27
N THR A 61 -11.24 14.78 -3.99
CA THR A 61 -11.93 13.50 -4.22
C THR A 61 -12.18 12.79 -2.88
N TYR A 62 -11.17 12.79 -2.01
CA TYR A 62 -11.30 12.29 -0.65
C TYR A 62 -12.32 13.08 0.17
N THR A 63 -12.33 14.41 0.15
CA THR A 63 -13.29 15.22 0.93
C THR A 63 -14.74 15.05 0.46
N LYS A 64 -14.97 14.73 -0.82
CA LYS A 64 -16.28 14.34 -1.37
C LYS A 64 -16.78 12.97 -0.89
N GLY A 65 -15.97 12.23 -0.12
CA GLY A 65 -16.35 10.97 0.48
C GLY A 65 -15.89 9.72 -0.28
N HIS A 66 -15.04 9.89 -1.32
CA HIS A 66 -14.47 8.76 -2.06
C HIS A 66 -13.17 8.28 -1.44
N ASP A 67 -12.85 7.02 -1.69
CA ASP A 67 -11.54 6.44 -1.38
C ASP A 67 -10.55 6.83 -2.48
N VAL A 68 -9.27 6.90 -2.10
CA VAL A 68 -8.19 7.33 -2.99
C VAL A 68 -7.03 6.35 -2.90
N ASP A 69 -6.64 5.80 -4.04
CA ASP A 69 -5.38 5.06 -4.19
C ASP A 69 -4.26 6.01 -4.62
N ALA A 70 -3.13 5.95 -3.92
CA ALA A 70 -1.95 6.74 -4.19
C ALA A 70 -0.69 5.87 -4.22
N ALA A 71 0.30 6.30 -4.99
CA ALA A 71 1.66 5.78 -4.93
C ALA A 71 2.54 6.82 -4.22
N TYR A 72 3.27 6.39 -3.20
CA TYR A 72 4.19 7.24 -2.46
C TYR A 72 5.61 6.70 -2.56
N THR A 73 6.59 7.59 -2.67
CA THR A 73 8.02 7.24 -2.66
C THR A 73 8.71 8.09 -1.61
N ASP A 74 9.43 7.45 -0.68
CA ASP A 74 10.16 8.17 0.36
C ASP A 74 11.53 8.68 -0.13
N SER A 75 12.23 9.42 0.75
CA SER A 75 13.56 9.98 0.47
C SER A 75 14.64 8.92 0.20
N GLU A 76 14.42 7.68 0.63
CA GLU A 76 15.32 6.54 0.41
C GLU A 76 14.94 5.75 -0.86
N SER A 77 14.03 6.28 -1.68
CA SER A 77 13.50 5.67 -2.90
C SER A 77 12.72 4.37 -2.68
N ASN A 78 12.20 4.13 -1.47
CA ASN A 78 11.29 3.03 -1.24
C ASN A 78 9.87 3.43 -1.64
N ARG A 79 9.14 2.46 -2.18
CA ARG A 79 7.83 2.69 -2.79
C ARG A 79 6.73 2.07 -1.94
N TYR A 80 5.60 2.75 -1.92
CA TYR A 80 4.43 2.35 -1.16
C TYR A 80 3.18 2.52 -2.02
N ARG A 81 2.25 1.57 -1.88
CA ARG A 81 0.88 1.75 -2.37
C ARG A 81 0.01 2.09 -1.17
N ILE A 82 -0.66 3.23 -1.23
CA ILE A 82 -1.50 3.72 -0.14
C ILE A 82 -2.93 3.71 -0.64
N ASN A 83 -3.81 3.12 0.15
CA ASN A 83 -5.25 3.27 0.00
C ASN A 83 -5.75 4.13 1.16
N ILE A 84 -6.37 5.27 0.86
CA ILE A 84 -6.86 6.25 1.81
C ILE A 84 -8.38 6.27 1.76
N TYR A 85 -9.02 6.17 2.92
CA TYR A 85 -10.47 6.01 3.06
C TYR A 85 -10.96 6.57 4.39
N ARG A 86 -12.27 6.49 4.64
CA ARG A 86 -12.84 6.77 5.96
C ARG A 86 -13.34 5.49 6.61
N GLN A 87 -12.98 5.27 7.86
CA GLN A 87 -13.49 4.17 8.67
C GLN A 87 -14.34 4.77 9.79
N ARG A 88 -15.65 4.45 9.84
CA ARG A 88 -16.57 5.02 10.85
C ARG A 88 -16.52 6.56 10.94
N GLY A 89 -16.33 7.22 9.80
CA GLY A 89 -16.27 8.68 9.70
C GLY A 89 -14.90 9.30 10.01
N VAL A 90 -13.92 8.53 10.50
CA VAL A 90 -12.56 9.04 10.76
C VAL A 90 -11.61 8.71 9.61
N PRO A 91 -10.57 9.54 9.38
CA PRO A 91 -9.54 9.26 8.37
C PRO A 91 -8.83 7.93 8.66
N ALA A 92 -8.62 7.14 7.61
CA ALA A 92 -7.92 5.87 7.68
C ALA A 92 -7.11 5.61 6.41
N MET A 93 -6.08 4.79 6.53
CA MET A 93 -5.26 4.37 5.41
C MET A 93 -4.63 3.00 5.63
N ALA A 94 -4.49 2.26 4.53
CA ALA A 94 -3.72 1.03 4.44
C ALA A 94 -2.54 1.28 3.49
N ILE A 95 -1.33 1.16 4.03
CA ILE A 95 -0.07 1.39 3.31
C ILE A 95 0.59 0.04 3.10
N ARG A 96 0.78 -0.38 1.84
CA ARG A 96 1.54 -1.58 1.48
C ARG A 96 2.95 -1.19 1.06
N LEU A 97 3.94 -1.82 1.69
CA LEU A 97 5.34 -1.67 1.32
C LEU A 97 5.59 -2.44 0.02
N LEU A 98 6.23 -1.80 -0.96
CA LEU A 98 6.58 -2.43 -2.22
C LEU A 98 8.07 -2.78 -2.21
N ARG A 99 8.40 -3.99 -2.70
CA ARG A 99 9.80 -4.41 -2.84
C ARG A 99 10.53 -3.48 -3.81
N ARG A 100 11.77 -3.13 -3.46
CA ARG A 100 12.65 -2.32 -4.29
C ARG A 100 13.03 -3.01 -5.59
N SER A 101 13.26 -4.32 -5.55
CA SER A 101 13.50 -5.17 -6.71
C SER A 101 12.27 -6.03 -7.02
N ILE A 102 11.99 -6.19 -8.31
CA ILE A 102 11.04 -7.20 -8.79
C ILE A 102 11.74 -8.55 -8.66
N PRO A 103 11.18 -9.51 -7.89
CA PRO A 103 11.81 -10.80 -7.71
C PRO A 103 11.82 -11.59 -9.03
N THR A 104 12.87 -12.39 -9.23
CA THR A 104 12.95 -13.29 -10.38
C THR A 104 11.98 -14.47 -10.21
N LEU A 105 11.69 -15.18 -11.30
CA LEU A 105 10.85 -16.39 -11.24
C LEU A 105 11.48 -17.46 -10.33
N GLU A 106 12.81 -17.57 -10.35
CA GLU A 106 13.58 -18.49 -9.51
C GLU A 106 13.48 -18.14 -8.02
N GLU A 107 13.61 -16.85 -7.67
CA GLU A 107 13.45 -16.36 -6.30
C GLU A 107 12.04 -16.60 -5.75
N LEU A 108 11.03 -16.56 -6.63
CA LEU A 108 9.66 -16.91 -6.30
C LEU A 108 9.42 -18.43 -6.24
N LYS A 109 10.44 -19.25 -6.53
CA LYS A 109 10.36 -20.71 -6.63
C LYS A 109 9.27 -21.17 -7.60
N LEU A 110 9.09 -20.40 -8.67
CA LEU A 110 8.07 -20.68 -9.66
C LEU A 110 8.57 -21.68 -10.72
N PRO A 111 7.69 -22.53 -11.25
CA PRO A 111 8.06 -23.46 -12.32
C PRO A 111 8.49 -22.75 -13.62
N ASP A 112 9.49 -23.31 -14.30
CA ASP A 112 10.03 -22.78 -15.58
C ASP A 112 8.99 -22.62 -16.70
N ILE A 113 7.89 -23.38 -16.64
CA ILE A 113 6.79 -23.26 -17.62
C ILE A 113 6.20 -21.84 -17.63
N LEU A 114 6.24 -21.11 -16.51
CA LEU A 114 5.77 -19.72 -16.46
C LEU A 114 6.70 -18.78 -17.25
N SER A 115 8.01 -19.04 -17.26
CA SER A 115 8.96 -18.27 -18.10
C SER A 115 8.66 -18.47 -19.59
N LYS A 116 8.34 -19.72 -19.98
CA LYS A 116 7.93 -20.05 -21.35
C LYS A 116 6.61 -19.37 -21.72
N LEU A 117 5.65 -19.34 -20.81
CA LEU A 117 4.35 -18.67 -21.00
C LEU A 117 4.52 -17.17 -21.29
N CYS A 118 5.37 -16.47 -20.53
CA CYS A 118 5.63 -15.04 -20.73
C CYS A 118 6.28 -14.68 -22.08
N ARG A 119 6.82 -15.67 -22.81
CA ARG A 119 7.47 -15.50 -24.13
C ARG A 119 6.57 -15.88 -25.30
N LEU A 120 5.34 -16.35 -25.04
CA LEU A 120 4.40 -16.64 -26.11
C LEU A 120 3.99 -15.32 -26.80
N VAL A 121 3.99 -15.35 -28.13
CA VAL A 121 3.70 -14.19 -28.98
C VAL A 121 2.18 -13.95 -29.12
N ASN A 122 1.35 -14.89 -28.66
CA ASN A 122 -0.09 -14.86 -28.87
C ASN A 122 -0.82 -14.15 -27.73
N ASP A 123 -1.40 -12.99 -28.04
CA ASP A 123 -2.27 -12.23 -27.15
C ASP A 123 -3.59 -12.99 -26.88
N VAL A 124 -3.91 -13.19 -25.60
CA VAL A 124 -5.17 -13.81 -25.15
C VAL A 124 -6.40 -13.00 -25.61
N ARG A 125 -6.24 -11.75 -26.03
CA ARG A 125 -7.30 -10.91 -26.60
C ARG A 125 -7.68 -11.24 -28.04
N GLN A 126 -6.86 -12.00 -28.78
CA GLN A 126 -7.13 -12.32 -30.19
C GLN A 126 -8.20 -13.43 -30.36
N ASN A 127 -8.62 -14.09 -29.27
CA ASN A 127 -9.61 -15.18 -29.31
C ASN A 127 -11.07 -14.68 -29.16
N LYS A 128 -11.40 -13.55 -29.79
CA LYS A 128 -12.78 -13.03 -29.93
C LYS A 128 -13.25 -13.02 -31.40
N ARG A 129 -13.05 -14.10 -32.14
CA ARG A 129 -13.70 -14.27 -33.45
C ARG A 129 -14.29 -15.68 -33.62
N SER A 130 -15.57 -15.65 -34.02
CA SER A 130 -16.43 -16.74 -34.49
C SER A 130 -17.19 -17.55 -33.44
N ILE A 131 -18.31 -16.98 -32.98
CA ILE A 131 -19.64 -17.60 -33.16
C ILE A 131 -20.47 -16.61 -33.97
#